data_AF-A0A2P2JNK8-F1
#
_entry.id   AF-A0A2P2JNK8-F1
#
_cell.length_a   1.000
_cell.length_b   1.000
_cell.length_c   1.000
_cell.angle_alpha   90.00
_cell.angle_beta   90.00
_cell.angle_gamma   90.00
#
_symmetry.space_group_name_H-M   'P 1'
#
loop_
_entity.id
_entity.type
_entity.pdbx_description
1 polymer ?
#
loop_
_entity_poly.entity_id
_entity_poly.type
_entity_poly.pdbx_seq_one_letter_code
_entity_poly.pdbx_strand_id
1 'polypeptide(L)'
;MCTRTGGGKKVTRVEVTMDGGETWQVCTLDHREKPNKYKKYWCWCFWSLDVEVLDLLGAKEIAVRAWDETLNTQPESLNWNVMVRI
;
A
#
# COMPACT_ATOMS: atom_id res chain seq x y z
N MET A 1 -4.50 -8.16 -1.12
CA MET A 1 -4.45 -7.26 0.07
C MET A 1 -5.24 -5.98 -0.23
N CYS A 2 -5.47 -5.10 0.75
CA CYS A 2 -6.23 -3.86 0.54
C CYS A 2 -5.57 -2.66 1.24
N THR A 3 -5.71 -1.47 0.67
CA THR A 3 -5.17 -0.21 1.23
C THR A 3 -6.13 0.95 1.04
N ARG A 4 -6.01 1.99 1.86
CA ARG A 4 -6.84 3.19 1.83
C ARG A 4 -6.04 4.42 2.25
N THR A 5 -6.35 5.56 1.64
CA THR A 5 -5.98 6.88 2.15
C THR A 5 -7.23 7.64 2.62
N GLY A 6 -7.06 8.51 3.61
CA GLY A 6 -8.13 9.37 4.13
C GLY A 6 -8.52 10.48 3.15
N GLY A 7 -9.60 11.20 3.46
CA GLY A 7 -10.00 12.39 2.68
C GLY A 7 -10.53 12.11 1.27
N GLY A 8 -10.87 10.85 0.99
CA GLY A 8 -11.44 10.43 -0.29
C GLY A 8 -10.43 10.42 -1.44
N LYS A 9 -9.13 10.37 -1.13
CA LYS A 9 -8.06 10.43 -2.13
C LYS A 9 -7.89 9.08 -2.82
N LYS A 10 -7.52 9.10 -4.11
CA LYS A 10 -7.24 7.85 -4.83
C LYS A 10 -5.86 7.31 -4.45
N VAL A 11 -5.78 6.02 -4.14
CA VAL A 11 -4.49 5.30 -4.11
C VAL A 11 -4.03 5.08 -5.55
N THR A 12 -2.86 5.62 -5.89
CA THR A 12 -2.32 5.64 -7.25
C THR A 12 -1.27 4.58 -7.49
N ARG A 13 -0.56 4.14 -6.44
CA ARG A 13 0.51 3.15 -6.54
C ARG A 13 0.64 2.37 -5.24
N VAL A 14 0.88 1.06 -5.35
CA VAL A 14 1.26 0.20 -4.23
C VAL A 14 2.50 -0.57 -4.65
N GLU A 15 3.47 -0.65 -3.75
CA GLU A 15 4.73 -1.32 -3.96
C GLU A 15 5.00 -2.28 -2.80
N VAL A 16 5.57 -3.44 -3.11
CA VAL A 16 5.98 -4.45 -2.14
C VAL A 16 7.48 -4.69 -2.27
N THR A 17 8.14 -4.84 -1.13
CA THR A 17 9.54 -5.27 -1.01
C THR A 17 9.59 -6.61 -0.29
N MET A 18 10.57 -7.43 -0.65
CA MET A 18 10.89 -8.72 -0.01
C MET A 18 12.34 -8.80 0.50
N ASP A 19 13.07 -7.69 0.37
CA ASP A 19 14.51 -7.54 0.65
C ASP A 19 14.78 -6.37 1.61
N GLY A 20 13.78 -6.02 2.43
CA GLY A 20 13.91 -4.96 3.44
C GLY A 20 13.98 -3.54 2.89
N GLY A 21 13.45 -3.33 1.68
CA GLY A 21 13.32 -2.03 1.07
C GLY A 21 14.43 -1.66 0.09
N GLU A 22 15.35 -2.58 -0.22
CA GLU A 22 16.36 -2.39 -1.27
C GLU A 22 15.70 -2.31 -2.66
N THR A 23 14.77 -3.21 -2.95
CA THR A 23 14.00 -3.21 -4.20
C THR A 23 12.50 -3.24 -3.94
N TRP A 24 11.75 -2.65 -4.88
CA TRP A 24 10.30 -2.46 -4.79
C TRP A 24 9.62 -2.90 -6.09
N GLN A 25 8.68 -3.82 -5.96
CA GLN A 25 7.86 -4.33 -7.05
C GLN A 25 6.50 -3.66 -7.06
N VAL A 26 6.09 -3.13 -8.21
CA VAL A 26 4.80 -2.44 -8.36
C VAL A 26 3.67 -3.45 -8.45
N CYS A 27 2.65 -3.27 -7.60
CA CYS A 27 1.48 -4.13 -7.57
C CYS A 27 0.43 -3.71 -8.60
N THR A 28 -0.39 -4.67 -9.02
CA THR A 28 -1.61 -4.41 -9.79
C THR A 28 -2.69 -3.88 -8.85
N LEU A 29 -3.35 -2.78 -9.24
CA LEU A 29 -4.43 -2.17 -8.47
C LEU A 29 -5.79 -2.52 -9.05
N ASP A 30 -6.71 -2.92 -8.19
CA ASP A 30 -8.11 -3.21 -8.49
C ASP A 30 -9.02 -2.24 -7.73
N HIS A 31 -9.38 -1.14 -8.41
CA HIS A 31 -10.36 -0.15 -7.92
C HIS A 31 -11.79 -0.59 -8.28
N ARG A 32 -12.33 -1.54 -7.53
CA ARG A 32 -13.71 -2.04 -7.73
C ARG A 32 -14.77 -0.96 -7.54
N GLU A 33 -14.54 -0.04 -6.60
CA GLU A 33 -15.44 1.08 -6.34
C GLU A 33 -15.19 2.21 -7.34
N LYS A 34 -16.27 2.71 -7.95
CA LYS A 34 -16.22 3.90 -8.80
C LYS A 34 -16.19 5.16 -7.93
N PRO A 35 -15.48 6.21 -8.38
CA PRO A 35 -15.48 7.47 -7.66
C PRO A 35 -16.89 8.08 -7.61
N ASN A 36 -17.15 8.85 -6.56
CA ASN A 36 -18.37 9.65 -6.48
C ASN A 36 -18.37 10.82 -7.49
N LYS A 37 -19.45 11.62 -7.51
CA LYS A 37 -19.58 12.81 -8.37
C LYS A 37 -18.42 13.81 -8.27
N TYR A 38 -17.70 13.82 -7.15
CA TYR A 38 -16.56 14.70 -6.86
C TYR A 38 -15.21 14.01 -7.03
N LYS A 39 -15.15 12.88 -7.74
CA LYS A 39 -13.93 12.09 -7.98
C LYS A 39 -13.28 11.53 -6.70
N LYS A 40 -14.06 11.32 -5.63
CA LYS A 40 -13.57 10.79 -4.35
C LYS A 40 -13.72 9.28 -4.24
N TYR A 41 -12.72 8.64 -3.65
CA TYR A 41 -12.63 7.21 -3.37
C TYR A 41 -12.69 6.97 -1.86
N TRP A 42 -13.78 6.39 -1.36
CA TRP A 42 -13.99 6.22 0.08
C TRP A 42 -13.74 4.80 0.56
N CYS A 43 -13.90 3.82 -0.32
CA CYS A 43 -13.58 2.43 -0.05
C CYS A 43 -12.10 2.12 -0.28
N TRP A 44 -11.74 0.92 0.15
CA TRP A 44 -10.39 0.39 0.00
C TRP A 44 -10.12 0.03 -1.46
N CYS A 45 -8.87 0.20 -1.87
CA CYS A 45 -8.34 -0.32 -3.11
C CYS A 45 -7.76 -1.71 -2.86
N PHE A 46 -8.11 -2.68 -3.69
CA PHE A 46 -7.49 -4.00 -3.65
C PHE A 46 -6.21 -3.99 -4.48
N TRP A 47 -5.22 -4.76 -4.06
CA TRP A 47 -3.99 -4.92 -4.81
C TRP A 47 -3.47 -6.36 -4.71
N SER A 48 -2.77 -6.76 -5.78
CA SER A 48 -2.14 -8.06 -5.93
C SER A 48 -0.78 -7.92 -6.60
N LEU A 49 0.13 -8.83 -6.26
CA LEU A 49 1.43 -9.00 -6.89
C LEU A 49 1.65 -10.50 -7.05
N ASP A 50 1.94 -10.93 -8.27
CA ASP A 50 2.35 -12.30 -8.55
C ASP A 50 3.86 -12.40 -8.32
N VAL A 51 4.27 -13.35 -7.48
CA VAL A 51 5.66 -13.54 -7.05
C VAL A 51 6.03 -15.01 -7.19
N GLU A 52 7.25 -15.28 -7.65
CA GLU A 52 7.80 -16.62 -7.70
C GLU A 52 7.99 -17.19 -6.29
N VAL A 53 7.63 -18.47 -6.10
CA VAL A 53 7.70 -19.11 -4.77
C VAL A 53 9.13 -19.14 -4.23
N LEU A 54 10.14 -19.17 -5.11
CA LEU A 54 11.55 -19.13 -4.73
C LEU A 54 11.95 -17.79 -4.09
N ASP A 55 11.41 -16.67 -4.58
CA ASP A 55 11.69 -15.34 -4.03
C ASP A 55 11.10 -15.21 -2.63
N LEU A 56 9.92 -15.81 -2.40
CA LEU A 56 9.27 -15.90 -1.09
C LEU A 56 10.06 -16.77 -0.10
N LEU A 57 10.73 -17.81 -0.57
CA LEU A 57 11.51 -18.70 0.30
C LEU A 57 12.78 -18.01 0.84
N GLY A 58 13.36 -17.10 0.06
CA GLY A 58 14.51 -16.28 0.45
C GLY A 58 14.14 -14.99 1.19
N ALA A 59 12.87 -14.57 1.15
CA ALA A 59 12.40 -13.34 1.76
C ALA A 59 12.48 -13.41 3.28
N LYS A 60 13.27 -12.51 3.88
CA LYS A 60 13.35 -12.37 5.35
C LYS A 60 12.20 -11.56 5.92
N GLU A 61 11.74 -10.58 5.15
CA GLU A 61 10.62 -9.72 5.51
C GLU A 61 9.87 -9.29 4.26
N ILE A 62 8.58 -9.03 4.42
CA ILE A 62 7.73 -8.50 3.36
C ILE A 62 7.14 -7.20 3.88
N ALA A 63 7.42 -6.10 3.20
CA ALA A 63 6.84 -4.80 3.52
C ALA A 63 6.11 -4.21 2.31
N VAL A 64 5.14 -3.36 2.59
CA VAL A 64 4.30 -2.72 1.59
C VAL A 64 4.21 -1.23 1.86
N ARG A 65 4.19 -0.43 0.79
CA ARG A 65 3.86 1.00 0.86
C ARG A 65 2.89 1.39 -0.23
N ALA A 66 2.02 2.34 0.09
CA ALA A 66 1.06 2.90 -0.85
C ALA A 66 1.26 4.42 -1.01
N TRP A 67 0.99 4.91 -2.22
CA TRP A 67 1.00 6.33 -2.56
C TRP A 67 -0.41 6.78 -2.95
N ASP A 68 -0.81 7.97 -2.51
CA ASP A 68 -2.03 8.62 -2.97
C ASP A 68 -1.80 9.63 -4.11
N GLU A 69 -2.90 10.17 -4.64
CA GLU A 69 -2.87 11.18 -5.72
C GLU A 69 -2.14 12.48 -5.34
N THR A 70 -1.93 12.73 -4.05
CA THR A 70 -1.20 13.89 -3.53
C THR A 70 0.23 13.53 -3.09
N LEU A 71 0.71 12.34 -3.47
CA LEU A 71 2.03 11.82 -3.14
C LEU A 71 2.30 11.66 -1.64
N ASN A 72 1.26 11.43 -0.82
CA ASN A 72 1.49 10.97 0.54
C ASN A 72 1.89 9.49 0.52
N THR A 73 2.86 9.14 1.36
CA THR A 73 3.28 7.76 1.62
C THR A 73 3.24 7.46 3.12
N GLN A 74 3.29 6.18 3.47
CA GLN A 74 3.44 5.74 4.85
C GLN A 74 4.86 6.06 5.35
N PRO A 75 5.02 6.43 6.64
CA PRO A 75 6.33 6.57 7.26
C PRO A 75 7.01 5.19 7.33
N GLU A 76 8.31 5.16 7.11
CA GLU A 76 9.14 3.95 7.19
C GLU A 76 9.22 3.44 8.63
N SER A 77 9.48 4.34 9.57
CA SER A 77 9.56 4.03 11.00
C SER A 77 8.22 4.23 11.69
N LEU A 78 7.97 3.43 12.73
CA LEU A 78 6.79 3.54 13.57
C LEU A 78 6.79 4.91 14.30
N ASN A 79 5.77 5.72 14.02
CA ASN A 79 5.51 6.93 14.79
C ASN A 79 4.71 6.58 16.06
N TRP A 80 5.43 6.32 17.15
CA TRP A 80 4.82 6.01 18.44
C TRP A 80 4.22 7.26 19.10
N ASN A 81 3.08 7.11 19.77
CA ASN A 81 2.49 8.14 20.61
C ASN A 81 1.87 7.55 21.87
N VAL A 82 1.70 8.38 22.91
CA VAL A 82 1.22 7.99 24.25
C VAL A 82 -0.15 7.30 24.23
N MET A 83 -1.00 7.59 23.24
CA MET A 83 -2.35 7.03 23.13
C MET A 83 -2.37 5.68 22.42
N VAL A 84 -1.32 5.33 21.68
CA VAL A 84 -1.18 4.04 21.01
C VAL A 84 -0.60 3.04 22.00
N ARG A 85 -1.48 2.22 22.58
CA ARG A 85 -1.08 0.99 23.27
C ARG A 85 -0.83 -0.09 22.22
N ILE A 86 0.38 -0.63 22.22
CA ILE A 86 0.80 -1.76 21.38
C ILE A 86 0.27 -3.05 21.98
#